data_AF-A0AAU7U4K8-F1
#
_entry.id   AF-A0AAU7U4K8-F1
#
_cell.length_a   1.000
_cell.length_b   1.000
_cell.length_c   1.000
_cell.angle_alpha   90.00
_cell.angle_beta   90.00
_cell.angle_gamma   90.00
#
_symmetry.space_group_name_H-M   'P 1'
#
loop_
_entity.id
_entity.type
_entity.pdbx_description
1 polymer ?
#
loop_
_entity_poly.entity_id
_entity_poly.type
_entity_poly.pdbx_seq_one_letter_code
_entity_poly.pdbx_strand_id
1 'polypeptide(L)'
;MILCLIWPAKLTSLPLLHALANLERQFGTDLRAFRTLLYPVTHAFTGPLHSLLIDKTQLSELFRSLWTVKHGTSIVESRTSSHAFVTALSAVNNIRIHHSELTNPSLSELVPTFIFDPLGNKWRTPVTIPLERSLAKLPRLVNRSDLRIKVSSEWTVPHLAPAALMALHFTAQKKVWRAALQSSALTNEGKPDVILFDATERQQKNYSAIRRIPEYLILVRESGLLECGTFIMTDDPRTFFSLRAQLVESGPLLTKVLAAEAAHVLLSPHPKETDWAPVPRSNAHIKVSIVDQEASRLALTFQHLMASAGNEESPEYRVLLQAFLYVLRLSNMPAGYTDLTMASADSTGQGYCHTLNAWPPIKLALLDALASGMLSLLRASIEQAVKRADKLIEDWNDATPMAARLLAEKKISDRRMSAVSCCITLSALHFSRKSFT
;
A
#
# COMPACT_ATOMS: atom_id res chain seq x y z
N MET A 1 5.35 -28.14 7.26
CA MET A 1 5.20 -26.68 7.14
C MET A 1 3.84 -26.37 6.55
N ILE A 2 3.02 -25.61 7.29
CA ILE A 2 1.74 -25.09 6.80
C ILE A 2 2.03 -23.73 6.16
N LEU A 3 1.69 -23.58 4.89
CA LEU A 3 1.85 -22.35 4.13
C LEU A 3 0.48 -21.75 3.85
N CYS A 4 0.27 -20.50 4.23
CA CYS A 4 -0.98 -19.77 3.98
C CYS A 4 -0.75 -18.69 2.93
N LEU A 5 -1.41 -18.81 1.78
CA LEU A 5 -1.50 -17.74 0.78
C LEU A 5 -2.69 -16.84 1.13
N ILE A 6 -2.40 -15.58 1.47
CA ILE A 6 -3.42 -14.59 1.82
C ILE A 6 -3.64 -13.68 0.61
N TRP A 7 -4.84 -13.73 0.04
CA TRP A 7 -5.23 -12.89 -1.10
C TRP A 7 -6.77 -12.80 -1.22
N PRO A 8 -7.35 -11.67 -1.68
CA PRO A 8 -6.70 -10.40 -2.00
C PRO A 8 -6.49 -9.53 -0.76
N ALA A 9 -5.24 -9.40 -0.27
CA ALA A 9 -4.95 -8.63 0.93
C ALA A 9 -4.00 -7.47 0.67
N LYS A 10 -4.50 -6.25 0.88
CA LYS A 10 -3.70 -5.03 0.84
C LYS A 10 -3.49 -4.50 2.26
N LEU A 11 -2.43 -4.96 2.91
CA LEU A 11 -2.03 -4.40 4.20
C LEU A 11 -1.14 -3.18 4.01
N THR A 12 -1.35 -2.18 4.87
CA THR A 12 -0.59 -0.94 4.83
C THR A 12 0.84 -1.09 5.37
N SER A 13 1.08 -2.03 6.31
CA SER A 13 2.40 -2.31 6.86
C SER A 13 2.41 -3.63 7.66
N LEU A 14 3.21 -4.62 7.25
CA LEU A 14 3.40 -5.86 8.01
C LEU A 14 4.10 -5.65 9.36
N PRO A 15 5.09 -4.74 9.50
CA PRO A 15 5.63 -4.38 10.80
C PRO A 15 4.56 -3.89 11.79
N LEU A 16 3.58 -3.10 11.32
CA LEU A 16 2.47 -2.66 12.17
C LEU A 16 1.57 -3.83 12.58
N LEU A 17 1.25 -4.74 11.65
CA LEU A 17 0.47 -5.94 11.96
C LEU A 17 1.16 -6.77 13.06
N HIS A 18 2.47 -7.00 12.91
CA HIS A 18 3.28 -7.69 13.91
C HIS A 18 3.19 -7.01 15.28
N ALA A 19 3.38 -5.69 15.32
CA ALA A 19 3.35 -4.94 16.57
C ALA A 19 1.97 -5.02 17.26
N LEU A 20 0.88 -4.84 16.51
CA LEU A 20 -0.48 -4.87 17.04
C LEU A 20 -0.86 -6.27 17.56
N ALA A 21 -0.56 -7.32 16.80
CA ALA A 21 -0.83 -8.68 17.21
C ALA A 21 -0.01 -9.10 18.45
N ASN A 22 1.22 -8.61 18.60
CA ASN A 22 2.01 -8.83 19.81
C ASN A 22 1.47 -8.04 21.01
N LEU A 23 1.07 -6.79 20.82
CA LEU A 23 0.42 -6.02 21.88
C LEU A 23 -0.83 -6.73 22.39
N GLU A 24 -1.71 -7.20 21.50
CA GLU A 24 -2.91 -7.93 21.89
C GLU A 24 -2.59 -9.13 22.80
N ARG A 25 -1.57 -9.92 22.45
CA ARG A 25 -1.11 -11.04 23.29
C ARG A 25 -0.52 -10.59 24.62
N GLN A 26 0.26 -9.51 24.62
CA GLN A 26 0.84 -8.93 25.83
C GLN A 26 -0.25 -8.42 26.79
N PHE A 27 -1.30 -7.78 26.27
CA PHE A 27 -2.50 -7.44 27.04
C PHE A 27 -3.26 -8.68 27.54
N GLY A 28 -3.17 -9.80 26.81
CA GLY A 28 -3.58 -11.13 27.26
C GLY A 28 -2.61 -11.83 28.23
N THR A 29 -1.64 -11.12 28.82
CA THR A 29 -0.61 -11.60 29.77
C THR A 29 0.45 -12.56 29.20
N ASP A 30 0.54 -12.67 27.88
CA ASP A 30 1.64 -13.36 27.18
C ASP A 30 2.75 -12.34 26.87
N LEU A 31 3.66 -12.14 27.83
CA LEU A 31 4.72 -11.13 27.77
C LEU A 31 5.84 -11.44 26.75
N ARG A 32 6.07 -12.71 26.40
CA ARG A 32 7.01 -13.08 25.32
C ARG A 32 6.38 -12.91 23.94
N ALA A 33 5.06 -13.10 23.85
CA ALA A 33 4.29 -13.02 22.61
C ALA A 33 4.94 -13.87 21.50
N PHE A 34 4.97 -13.42 20.24
CA PHE A 34 5.53 -14.20 19.14
C PHE A 34 6.58 -13.46 18.31
N ARG A 35 7.55 -14.22 17.81
CA ARG A 35 8.67 -13.75 17.00
C ARG A 35 8.35 -13.93 15.52
N THR A 36 8.68 -12.93 14.70
CA THR A 36 8.38 -12.93 13.27
C THR A 36 9.64 -12.77 12.44
N LEU A 37 9.78 -13.57 11.39
CA LEU A 37 10.78 -13.40 10.34
C LEU A 37 10.12 -12.85 9.07
N LEU A 38 10.56 -11.68 8.61
CA LEU A 38 9.97 -10.92 7.52
C LEU A 38 10.93 -10.84 6.32
N TYR A 39 10.47 -11.23 5.14
CA TYR A 39 11.19 -11.12 3.87
C TYR A 39 10.21 -10.93 2.71
N PRO A 40 10.48 -10.11 1.69
CA PRO A 40 11.57 -9.16 1.58
C PRO A 40 11.26 -7.83 2.27
N VAL A 41 12.29 -7.13 2.76
CA VAL A 41 12.14 -5.76 3.29
C VAL A 41 13.21 -4.79 2.79
N THR A 42 13.00 -3.50 3.00
CA THR A 42 14.05 -2.47 2.91
C THR A 42 14.61 -2.16 4.31
N HIS A 43 15.73 -1.44 4.40
CA HIS A 43 16.26 -0.98 5.69
C HIS A 43 15.31 -0.04 6.45
N ALA A 44 14.35 0.58 5.76
CA ALA A 44 13.37 1.50 6.35
C ALA A 44 12.09 0.81 6.85
N PHE A 45 12.07 -0.52 6.96
CA PHE A 45 10.85 -1.27 7.33
C PHE A 45 10.31 -0.93 8.73
N THR A 46 11.14 -0.39 9.63
CA THR A 46 10.70 0.07 10.96
C THR A 46 9.98 1.42 10.92
N GLY A 47 10.07 2.18 9.82
CA GLY A 47 9.49 3.51 9.68
C GLY A 47 8.04 3.63 10.15
N PRO A 48 7.12 2.74 9.73
CA PRO A 48 5.74 2.76 10.19
C PRO A 48 5.57 2.65 11.72
N LEU A 49 6.44 1.92 12.41
CA LEU A 49 6.38 1.74 13.87
C LEU A 49 6.64 3.05 14.64
N HIS A 50 7.36 4.00 14.05
CA HIS A 50 7.63 5.29 14.68
C HIS A 50 6.41 6.23 14.67
N SER A 51 5.48 6.03 13.72
CA SER A 51 4.34 6.92 13.49
C SER A 51 3.19 6.73 14.49
N LEU A 52 3.10 5.56 15.12
CA LEU A 52 2.03 5.22 16.05
C LEU A 52 2.52 5.32 17.49
N LEU A 53 1.77 6.07 18.30
CA LEU A 53 1.97 6.24 19.73
C LEU A 53 1.00 5.36 20.50
N ILE A 54 1.46 4.80 21.61
CA ILE A 54 0.68 3.90 22.47
C ILE A 54 0.34 4.64 23.76
N ASP A 55 -0.92 4.56 24.19
CA ASP A 55 -1.34 5.21 25.41
C ASP A 55 -0.61 4.62 26.64
N LYS A 56 0.15 5.48 27.32
CA LYS A 56 0.84 5.13 28.57
C LYS A 56 -0.13 4.73 29.69
N THR A 57 -1.38 5.19 29.63
CA THR A 57 -2.43 4.82 30.59
C THR A 57 -2.71 3.33 30.52
N GLN A 58 -3.00 2.82 29.33
CA GLN A 58 -3.25 1.39 29.07
C GLN A 58 -2.02 0.53 29.40
N LEU A 59 -0.82 0.96 29.02
CA LEU A 59 0.43 0.23 29.36
C LEU A 59 0.67 0.17 30.87
N SER A 60 0.33 1.22 31.60
CA SER A 60 0.46 1.23 33.06
C SER A 60 -0.64 0.40 33.74
N GLU A 61 -1.82 0.33 33.15
CA GLU A 61 -2.89 -0.57 33.61
C GLU A 61 -2.50 -2.04 33.42
N LEU A 62 -1.93 -2.38 32.25
CA LEU A 62 -1.33 -3.68 32.03
C LEU A 62 -0.23 -3.97 33.05
N PHE A 63 0.69 -3.03 33.28
CA PHE A 63 1.73 -3.21 34.28
C PHE A 63 1.16 -3.56 35.66
N ARG A 64 0.11 -2.87 36.09
CA ARG A 64 -0.52 -3.07 37.40
C ARG A 64 -1.30 -4.38 37.48
N SER A 65 -1.97 -4.78 36.40
CA SER A 65 -2.76 -6.01 36.37
C SER A 65 -1.92 -7.28 36.46
N LEU A 66 -0.62 -7.18 36.16
CA LEU A 66 0.32 -8.31 36.27
C LEU A 66 0.69 -8.67 37.71
N TRP A 67 0.44 -7.81 38.71
CA TRP A 67 0.89 -8.05 40.08
C TRP A 67 -0.22 -8.66 40.94
N THR A 68 0.05 -9.82 41.53
CA THR A 68 -0.84 -10.45 42.51
C THR A 68 -0.09 -10.79 43.80
N VAL A 69 -0.78 -10.75 44.93
CA VAL A 69 -0.21 -11.10 46.24
C VAL A 69 -0.53 -12.57 46.54
N LYS A 70 0.49 -13.44 46.51
CA LYS A 70 0.38 -14.84 46.93
C LYS A 70 1.27 -15.08 48.14
N HIS A 71 0.71 -15.65 49.20
CA HIS A 71 1.41 -15.93 50.46
C HIS A 71 2.16 -14.71 51.05
N GLY A 72 1.60 -13.51 50.94
CA GLY A 72 2.20 -12.27 51.44
C GLY A 72 3.35 -11.71 50.58
N THR A 73 3.68 -12.36 49.46
CA THR A 73 4.67 -11.89 48.49
C THR A 73 4.00 -11.39 47.21
N SER A 74 4.48 -10.26 46.67
CA SER A 74 4.03 -9.75 45.38
C SER A 74 4.76 -10.46 44.26
N ILE A 75 4.02 -11.14 43.39
CA ILE A 75 4.55 -11.88 42.25
C ILE A 75 3.92 -11.41 40.94
N VAL A 76 4.66 -11.57 39.84
CA VAL A 76 4.15 -11.30 38.50
C VAL A 76 3.39 -12.53 38.00
N GLU A 77 2.10 -12.39 37.74
CA GLU A 77 1.23 -13.41 37.18
C GLU A 77 1.07 -13.17 35.68
N SER A 78 1.66 -14.06 34.88
CA SER A 78 1.64 -13.99 33.42
C SER A 78 1.74 -15.39 32.82
N ARG A 79 1.23 -15.58 31.59
CA ARG A 79 1.34 -16.86 30.86
C ARG A 79 2.78 -17.18 30.47
N THR A 80 3.56 -16.13 30.20
CA THR A 80 4.98 -16.21 29.86
C THR A 80 5.72 -15.06 30.53
N SER A 81 6.99 -15.24 30.85
CA SER A 81 7.82 -14.22 31.50
C SER A 81 8.76 -13.52 30.53
N SER A 82 8.86 -12.18 30.64
CA SER A 82 9.98 -11.39 30.09
C SER A 82 10.36 -10.33 31.11
N HIS A 83 11.60 -10.39 31.61
CA HIS A 83 12.09 -9.42 32.59
C HIS A 83 12.26 -8.05 31.96
N ALA A 84 12.78 -8.01 30.73
CA ALA A 84 12.96 -6.76 29.99
C ALA A 84 11.62 -6.06 29.70
N PHE A 85 10.57 -6.82 29.33
CA PHE A 85 9.26 -6.24 29.06
C PHE A 85 8.58 -5.72 30.34
N VAL A 86 8.63 -6.48 31.44
CA VAL A 86 8.13 -5.99 32.75
C VAL A 86 8.88 -4.72 33.18
N THR A 87 10.19 -4.67 32.99
CA THR A 87 11.00 -3.47 33.27
C THR A 87 10.58 -2.29 32.40
N ALA A 88 10.34 -2.51 31.11
CA ALA A 88 9.86 -1.48 30.19
C ALA A 88 8.48 -0.93 30.62
N LEU A 89 7.55 -1.81 30.99
CA LEU A 89 6.24 -1.44 31.53
C LEU A 89 6.36 -0.65 32.84
N SER A 90 7.25 -1.08 33.74
CA SER A 90 7.54 -0.36 34.99
C SER A 90 8.06 1.05 34.71
N ALA A 91 8.97 1.21 33.75
CA ALA A 91 9.49 2.51 33.33
C ALA A 91 8.37 3.43 32.79
N VAL A 92 7.48 2.89 31.95
CA VAL A 92 6.32 3.64 31.42
C VAL A 92 5.35 4.02 32.55
N ASN A 93 5.08 3.12 33.51
CA ASN A 93 4.25 3.44 34.67
C ASN A 93 4.86 4.54 35.54
N ASN A 94 6.17 4.53 35.76
CA ASN A 94 6.87 5.59 36.49
C ASN A 94 6.79 6.93 35.76
N ILE A 95 6.96 6.94 34.43
CA ILE A 95 6.77 8.13 33.60
C ILE A 95 5.33 8.64 33.72
N ARG A 96 4.31 7.76 33.66
CA ARG A 96 2.92 8.16 33.82
C ARG A 96 2.66 8.85 35.16
N ILE A 97 3.21 8.32 36.26
CA ILE A 97 2.95 8.82 37.62
C ILE A 97 3.68 10.13 37.88
N HIS A 98 4.97 10.22 37.53
CA HIS A 98 5.82 11.35 37.93
C HIS A 98 6.05 12.39 36.83
N HIS A 99 5.77 12.03 35.58
CA HIS A 99 6.09 12.82 34.38
C HIS A 99 4.96 12.72 33.35
N SER A 100 3.73 13.02 33.78
CA SER A 100 2.53 12.91 32.94
C SER A 100 2.52 13.86 31.74
N GLU A 101 3.34 14.90 31.75
CA GLU A 101 3.57 15.83 30.63
C GLU A 101 4.30 15.19 29.45
N LEU A 102 5.02 14.07 29.67
CA LEU A 102 5.80 13.43 28.62
C LEU A 102 4.91 12.70 27.62
N THR A 103 5.31 12.78 26.36
CA THR A 103 4.65 12.14 25.21
C THR A 103 4.59 10.62 25.37
N ASN A 104 3.52 10.03 24.84
CA ASN A 104 3.34 8.58 24.75
C ASN A 104 4.49 7.88 23.99
N PRO A 105 4.90 6.66 24.40
CA PRO A 105 5.90 5.87 23.70
C PRO A 105 5.41 5.45 22.31
N SER A 106 6.31 5.22 21.36
CA SER A 106 5.96 4.71 20.02
C SER A 106 6.04 3.19 19.97
N LEU A 107 5.37 2.57 19.00
CA LEU A 107 5.51 1.12 18.78
C LEU A 107 6.96 0.72 18.53
N SER A 108 7.73 1.56 17.85
CA SER A 108 9.17 1.34 17.63
C SER A 108 9.98 1.24 18.91
N GLU A 109 9.50 1.82 20.01
CA GLU A 109 10.16 1.76 21.32
C GLU A 109 9.78 0.49 22.08
N LEU A 110 8.70 -0.23 21.75
CA LEU A 110 8.26 -1.44 22.44
C LEU A 110 8.48 -2.73 21.68
N VAL A 111 8.79 -2.66 20.38
CA VAL A 111 9.01 -3.83 19.53
C VAL A 111 10.50 -3.95 19.23
N PRO A 112 11.18 -5.00 19.76
CA PRO A 112 12.56 -5.29 19.37
C PRO A 112 12.62 -5.63 17.88
N THR A 113 13.50 -4.97 17.14
CA THR A 113 13.66 -5.16 15.69
C THR A 113 15.09 -5.53 15.36
N PHE A 114 15.29 -6.42 14.39
CA PHE A 114 16.61 -6.86 13.96
C PHE A 114 16.68 -6.98 12.44
N ILE A 115 17.79 -6.51 11.87
CA ILE A 115 18.14 -6.71 10.46
C ILE A 115 19.38 -7.59 10.41
N PHE A 116 19.38 -8.57 9.50
CA PHE A 116 20.58 -9.35 9.24
C PHE A 116 21.62 -8.50 8.49
N ASP A 117 22.80 -8.35 9.08
CA ASP A 117 23.95 -7.73 8.44
C ASP A 117 24.80 -8.79 7.71
N PRO A 118 24.86 -8.77 6.37
CA PRO A 118 25.60 -9.76 5.61
C PRO A 118 27.12 -9.65 5.77
N LEU A 119 27.65 -8.47 6.13
CA LEU A 119 29.09 -8.26 6.30
C LEU A 119 29.58 -8.86 7.62
N GLY A 120 28.87 -8.57 8.70
CA GLY A 120 29.17 -9.11 10.04
C GLY A 120 28.58 -10.50 10.30
N ASN A 121 27.86 -11.07 9.35
CA ASN A 121 27.16 -12.36 9.47
C ASN A 121 26.32 -12.48 10.75
N LYS A 122 25.64 -11.40 11.13
CA LYS A 122 24.96 -11.30 12.43
C LYS A 122 23.69 -10.47 12.35
N TRP A 123 22.75 -10.79 13.23
CA TRP A 123 21.56 -9.97 13.45
C TRP A 123 21.92 -8.75 14.28
N ARG A 124 21.59 -7.57 13.76
CA ARG A 124 21.83 -6.29 14.43
C ARG A 124 20.52 -5.59 14.69
N THR A 125 20.38 -5.00 15.86
CA THR A 125 19.32 -4.03 16.13
C THR A 125 19.66 -2.69 15.46
N PRO A 126 18.73 -2.05 14.74
CA PRO A 126 18.91 -0.68 14.28
C PRO A 126 18.77 0.34 15.43
N VAL A 127 18.21 -0.09 16.57
CA VAL A 127 18.02 0.72 17.77
C VAL A 127 19.17 0.46 18.73
N THR A 128 19.93 1.50 19.07
CA THR A 128 21.04 1.44 20.02
C THR A 128 20.56 1.38 21.48
N ILE A 129 19.46 2.06 21.80
CA ILE A 129 18.93 2.18 23.16
C ILE A 129 17.40 1.97 23.15
N PRO A 130 16.90 0.89 23.76
CA PRO A 130 15.47 0.69 24.00
C PRO A 130 14.83 1.86 24.76
N LEU A 131 13.59 2.23 24.40
CA LEU A 131 12.82 3.32 25.03
C LEU A 131 13.54 4.68 25.06
N GLU A 132 14.53 4.92 24.18
CA GLU A 132 15.39 6.10 24.26
C GLU A 132 14.60 7.42 24.31
N ARG A 133 13.59 7.56 23.46
CA ARG A 133 12.77 8.76 23.35
C ARG A 133 11.94 9.02 24.62
N SER A 134 11.46 7.95 25.25
CA SER A 134 10.71 8.00 26.50
C SER A 134 11.62 8.23 27.71
N LEU A 135 12.77 7.56 27.77
CA LEU A 135 13.71 7.63 28.89
C LEU A 135 14.60 8.87 28.88
N ALA A 136 14.92 9.44 27.71
CA ALA A 136 15.79 10.62 27.61
C ALA A 136 15.25 11.82 28.40
N LYS A 137 13.93 11.90 28.52
CA LYS A 137 13.20 12.99 29.18
C LYS A 137 13.10 12.82 30.71
N LEU A 138 13.61 11.72 31.27
CA LEU A 138 13.68 11.51 32.71
C LEU A 138 14.85 12.30 33.32
N PRO A 139 14.67 12.98 34.47
CA PRO A 139 15.68 13.89 35.03
C PRO A 139 16.89 13.16 35.65
N ARG A 140 16.70 11.99 36.27
CA ARG A 140 17.78 11.28 36.99
C ARG A 140 18.55 10.33 36.07
N LEU A 141 19.86 10.54 35.94
CA LEU A 141 20.74 9.75 35.06
C LEU A 141 20.94 8.30 35.55
N VAL A 142 21.08 8.08 36.85
CA VAL A 142 21.30 6.75 37.45
C VAL A 142 20.12 5.80 37.21
N ASN A 143 18.89 6.29 37.34
CA ASN A 143 17.68 5.51 37.05
C ASN A 143 17.57 5.16 35.56
N ARG A 144 18.00 6.08 34.68
CA ARG A 144 18.03 5.83 33.23
C ARG A 144 19.05 4.76 32.85
N SER A 145 20.25 4.77 33.44
CA SER A 145 21.28 3.76 33.15
C SER A 145 20.87 2.36 33.61
N ASP A 146 20.30 2.23 34.81
CA ASP A 146 19.85 0.94 35.33
C ASP A 146 18.70 0.35 34.49
N LEU A 147 17.70 1.17 34.15
CA LEU A 147 16.60 0.75 33.27
C LEU A 147 17.10 0.32 31.89
N ARG A 148 18.07 1.05 31.32
CA ARG A 148 18.66 0.68 30.03
C ARG A 148 19.33 -0.69 30.09
N ILE A 149 20.10 -0.97 31.13
CA ILE A 149 20.77 -2.27 31.30
C ILE A 149 19.73 -3.39 31.41
N LYS A 150 18.73 -3.21 32.27
CA LYS A 150 17.68 -4.23 32.51
C LYS A 150 16.84 -4.50 31.25
N VAL A 151 16.44 -3.48 30.51
CA VAL A 151 15.69 -3.68 29.25
C VAL A 151 16.60 -4.29 28.16
N SER A 152 17.85 -3.83 28.06
CA SER A 152 18.79 -4.32 27.04
C SER A 152 19.19 -5.78 27.23
N SER A 153 19.03 -6.33 28.45
CA SER A 153 19.36 -7.72 28.78
C SER A 153 18.70 -8.75 27.85
N GLU A 154 17.48 -8.47 27.38
CA GLU A 154 16.79 -9.30 26.38
C GLU A 154 16.65 -8.57 25.04
N TRP A 155 16.23 -7.30 25.03
CA TRP A 155 15.78 -6.63 23.79
C TRP A 155 16.89 -6.34 22.78
N THR A 156 18.15 -6.30 23.20
CA THR A 156 19.28 -6.12 22.30
C THR A 156 19.91 -7.45 21.87
N VAL A 157 19.48 -8.56 22.48
CA VAL A 157 20.00 -9.91 22.25
C VAL A 157 19.04 -10.65 21.31
N PRO A 158 19.43 -10.90 20.04
CA PRO A 158 18.49 -11.38 19.02
C PRO A 158 17.72 -12.65 19.39
N HIS A 159 18.35 -13.64 20.03
CA HIS A 159 17.71 -14.91 20.39
C HIS A 159 16.83 -14.83 21.65
N LEU A 160 16.98 -13.78 22.48
CA LEU A 160 16.22 -13.63 23.74
C LEU A 160 15.08 -12.62 23.63
N ALA A 161 15.16 -11.70 22.67
CA ALA A 161 14.21 -10.60 22.55
C ALA A 161 12.75 -11.10 22.40
N PRO A 162 11.84 -10.71 23.31
CA PRO A 162 10.42 -11.02 23.20
C PRO A 162 9.80 -10.27 22.01
N ALA A 163 8.74 -10.81 21.42
CA ALA A 163 8.02 -10.18 20.31
C ALA A 163 8.92 -9.68 19.15
N ALA A 164 10.07 -10.32 18.92
CA ALA A 164 11.08 -9.79 18.02
C ALA A 164 10.61 -9.80 16.56
N LEU A 165 10.85 -8.69 15.86
CA LEU A 165 10.66 -8.58 14.42
C LEU A 165 12.01 -8.66 13.71
N MET A 166 12.30 -9.83 13.16
CA MET A 166 13.50 -10.16 12.40
C MET A 166 13.24 -9.89 10.92
N ALA A 167 14.13 -9.17 10.24
CA ALA A 167 13.91 -8.79 8.85
C ALA A 167 15.13 -9.03 7.94
N LEU A 168 14.86 -9.52 6.73
CA LEU A 168 15.86 -9.76 5.69
C LEU A 168 15.66 -8.82 4.50
N HIS A 169 16.75 -8.17 4.11
CA HIS A 169 16.73 -7.21 3.01
C HIS A 169 16.39 -7.88 1.67
N PHE A 170 15.66 -7.18 0.80
CA PHE A 170 15.20 -7.71 -0.49
C PHE A 170 16.34 -8.14 -1.43
N THR A 171 17.50 -7.50 -1.31
CA THR A 171 18.71 -7.83 -2.09
C THR A 171 19.46 -9.06 -1.59
N ALA A 172 19.05 -9.64 -0.45
CA ALA A 172 19.71 -10.81 0.11
C ALA A 172 19.71 -11.99 -0.88
N GLN A 173 20.84 -12.69 -0.93
CA GLN A 173 21.07 -13.81 -1.82
C GLN A 173 21.11 -15.13 -1.06
N LYS A 174 21.11 -16.25 -1.78
CA LYS A 174 21.08 -17.61 -1.22
C LYS A 174 22.11 -17.83 -0.11
N LYS A 175 23.35 -17.34 -0.29
CA LYS A 175 24.41 -17.42 0.73
C LYS A 175 24.02 -16.67 2.02
N VAL A 176 23.49 -15.46 1.88
CA VAL A 176 23.05 -14.61 2.99
C VAL A 176 21.84 -15.23 3.69
N TRP A 177 20.89 -15.77 2.94
CA TRP A 177 19.72 -16.45 3.51
C TRP A 177 20.11 -17.64 4.36
N ARG A 178 20.98 -18.53 3.86
CA ARG A 178 21.46 -19.68 4.65
C ARG A 178 22.12 -19.21 5.94
N ALA A 179 23.00 -18.22 5.84
CA ALA A 179 23.74 -17.73 7.00
C ALA A 179 22.81 -17.08 8.04
N ALA A 180 21.78 -16.35 7.60
CA ALA A 180 20.77 -15.77 8.47
C ALA A 180 19.92 -16.85 9.16
N LEU A 181 19.40 -17.82 8.38
CA LEU A 181 18.56 -18.92 8.86
C LEU A 181 19.28 -19.88 9.81
N GLN A 182 20.60 -20.08 9.62
CA GLN A 182 21.42 -20.95 10.46
C GLN A 182 22.04 -20.23 11.66
N SER A 183 21.86 -18.92 11.78
CA SER A 183 22.39 -18.16 12.92
C SER A 183 21.71 -18.56 14.23
N SER A 184 22.45 -18.46 15.34
CA SER A 184 21.91 -18.72 16.69
C SER A 184 20.73 -17.84 17.09
N ALA A 185 20.52 -16.72 16.38
CA ALA A 185 19.37 -15.84 16.60
C ALA A 185 18.03 -16.48 16.22
N LEU A 186 18.03 -17.48 15.34
CA LEU A 186 16.84 -18.15 14.81
C LEU A 186 16.76 -19.65 15.17
N THR A 187 17.66 -20.12 16.05
CA THR A 187 17.65 -21.51 16.53
C THR A 187 17.27 -21.57 18.01
N ASN A 188 16.86 -22.76 18.48
CA ASN A 188 16.43 -22.99 19.87
C ASN A 188 15.36 -21.98 20.32
N GLU A 189 15.60 -21.27 21.43
CA GLU A 189 14.69 -20.25 21.97
C GLU A 189 14.50 -19.04 21.03
N GLY A 190 15.40 -18.82 20.08
CA GLY A 190 15.32 -17.72 19.12
C GLY A 190 14.45 -18.01 17.90
N LYS A 191 13.90 -19.22 17.76
CA LYS A 191 13.11 -19.64 16.61
C LYS A 191 11.93 -18.67 16.38
N PRO A 192 11.68 -18.22 15.14
CA PRO A 192 10.50 -17.44 14.84
C PRO A 192 9.25 -18.33 14.96
N ASP A 193 8.15 -17.78 15.44
CA ASP A 193 6.85 -18.45 15.41
C ASP A 193 6.21 -18.31 14.03
N VAL A 194 6.45 -17.17 13.39
CA VAL A 194 5.82 -16.79 12.12
C VAL A 194 6.86 -16.34 11.10
N ILE A 195 6.69 -16.77 9.85
CA ILE A 195 7.45 -16.27 8.70
C ILE A 195 6.46 -15.56 7.77
N LEU A 196 6.69 -14.27 7.52
CA LEU A 196 5.83 -13.43 6.70
C LEU A 196 6.53 -13.03 5.41
N PHE A 197 5.80 -13.14 4.31
CA PHE A 197 6.22 -12.64 3.01
C PHE A 197 5.32 -11.53 2.48
N ASP A 198 5.93 -10.37 2.21
CA ASP A 198 5.26 -9.27 1.51
C ASP A 198 5.43 -9.43 0.00
N ALA A 199 4.36 -9.88 -0.66
CA ALA A 199 4.26 -9.99 -2.11
C ALA A 199 3.17 -9.04 -2.67
N THR A 200 2.90 -7.94 -1.96
CA THR A 200 1.95 -6.91 -2.42
C THR A 200 2.51 -6.04 -3.53
N GLU A 201 1.64 -5.32 -4.26
CA GLU A 201 2.01 -4.42 -5.35
C GLU A 201 3.02 -3.35 -4.92
N ARG A 202 3.03 -2.98 -3.64
CA ARG A 202 4.01 -2.02 -3.08
C ARG A 202 5.44 -2.51 -3.21
N GLN A 203 5.63 -3.83 -3.22
CA GLN A 203 6.91 -4.47 -3.46
C GLN A 203 7.18 -4.73 -4.96
N GLN A 204 6.37 -4.23 -5.91
CA GLN A 204 6.61 -4.40 -7.35
C GLN A 204 7.96 -3.85 -7.81
N LYS A 205 8.48 -2.79 -7.16
CA LYS A 205 9.85 -2.31 -7.41
C LYS A 205 10.91 -3.38 -7.12
N ASN A 206 10.57 -4.34 -6.25
CA ASN A 206 11.37 -5.48 -5.84
C ASN A 206 10.80 -6.81 -6.37
N TYR A 207 10.18 -6.80 -7.56
CA TYR A 207 9.55 -7.98 -8.16
C TYR A 207 10.50 -9.19 -8.27
N SER A 208 11.80 -8.96 -8.43
CA SER A 208 12.82 -10.02 -8.41
C SER A 208 12.91 -10.74 -7.07
N ALA A 209 12.68 -10.06 -5.95
CA ALA A 209 12.67 -10.66 -4.62
C ALA A 209 11.41 -11.52 -4.41
N ILE A 210 10.25 -11.05 -4.87
CA ILE A 210 8.98 -11.80 -4.83
C ILE A 210 9.12 -13.13 -5.57
N ARG A 211 9.70 -13.11 -6.78
CA ARG A 211 9.94 -14.33 -7.58
C ARG A 211 10.85 -15.35 -6.89
N ARG A 212 11.65 -14.95 -5.91
CA ARG A 212 12.59 -15.84 -5.21
C ARG A 212 12.05 -16.33 -3.86
N ILE A 213 10.82 -15.98 -3.49
CA ILE A 213 10.15 -16.51 -2.28
C ILE A 213 10.14 -18.05 -2.27
N PRO A 214 9.79 -18.77 -3.36
CA PRO A 214 9.84 -20.23 -3.37
C PRO A 214 11.24 -20.78 -3.09
N GLU A 215 12.29 -20.18 -3.68
CA GLU A 215 13.68 -20.57 -3.42
C GLU A 215 14.05 -20.37 -1.94
N TYR A 216 13.64 -19.25 -1.35
CA TYR A 216 13.86 -18.96 0.06
C TYR A 216 13.14 -19.97 0.97
N LEU A 217 11.89 -20.33 0.64
CA LEU A 217 11.12 -21.33 1.39
C LEU A 217 11.80 -22.70 1.42
N ILE A 218 12.48 -23.10 0.34
CA ILE A 218 13.26 -24.34 0.34
C ILE A 218 14.33 -24.30 1.44
N LEU A 219 15.07 -23.19 1.55
CA LEU A 219 16.10 -23.03 2.58
C LEU A 219 15.52 -22.97 4.01
N VAL A 220 14.35 -22.37 4.19
CA VAL A 220 13.62 -22.35 5.48
C VAL A 220 13.29 -23.78 5.94
N ARG A 221 12.91 -24.66 5.01
CA ARG A 221 12.68 -26.08 5.31
C ARG A 221 13.97 -26.77 5.73
N GLU A 222 15.05 -26.54 5.00
CA GLU A 222 16.38 -27.09 5.30
C GLU A 222 16.93 -26.61 6.65
N SER A 223 16.54 -25.41 7.10
CA SER A 223 17.02 -24.82 8.37
C SER A 223 16.20 -25.22 9.60
N GLY A 224 15.28 -26.19 9.50
CA GLY A 224 14.52 -26.69 10.66
C GLY A 224 13.36 -25.79 11.12
N LEU A 225 12.93 -24.83 10.29
CA LEU A 225 11.83 -23.90 10.60
C LEU A 225 10.45 -24.40 10.12
N LEU A 226 10.28 -25.72 10.02
CA LEU A 226 9.07 -26.35 9.46
C LEU A 226 7.80 -26.16 10.30
N GLU A 227 7.97 -25.88 11.59
CA GLU A 227 6.89 -25.67 12.56
C GLU A 227 6.39 -24.22 12.56
N CYS A 228 7.15 -23.30 11.95
CA CYS A 228 6.80 -21.89 11.89
C CYS A 228 5.58 -21.69 10.98
N GLY A 229 4.59 -20.92 11.45
CA GLY A 229 3.46 -20.50 10.63
C GLY A 229 3.94 -19.63 9.48
N THR A 230 3.73 -20.05 8.24
CA THR A 230 4.27 -19.34 7.08
C THR A 230 3.16 -18.68 6.28
N PHE A 231 3.25 -17.39 6.02
CA PHE A 231 2.22 -16.63 5.31
C PHE A 231 2.81 -15.81 4.17
N ILE A 232 2.19 -15.87 3.01
CA ILE A 232 2.51 -15.00 1.86
C ILE A 232 1.31 -14.10 1.60
N MET A 233 1.52 -12.80 1.61
CA MET A 233 0.47 -11.80 1.42
C MET A 233 0.61 -11.13 0.08
N THR A 234 -0.48 -11.06 -0.69
CA THR A 234 -0.50 -10.34 -1.97
C THR A 234 -1.88 -9.75 -2.23
N ASP A 235 -1.91 -8.61 -2.92
CA ASP A 235 -3.10 -7.97 -3.50
C ASP A 235 -3.15 -8.13 -5.02
N ASP A 236 -2.06 -8.60 -5.66
CA ASP A 236 -1.97 -8.77 -7.11
C ASP A 236 -2.39 -10.19 -7.54
N PRO A 237 -3.46 -10.35 -8.35
CA PRO A 237 -3.87 -11.65 -8.87
C PRO A 237 -2.76 -12.35 -9.66
N ARG A 238 -1.95 -11.61 -10.44
CA ARG A 238 -0.91 -12.22 -11.27
C ARG A 238 0.18 -12.84 -10.39
N THR A 239 0.60 -12.12 -9.36
CA THR A 239 1.56 -12.61 -8.36
C THR A 239 0.99 -13.79 -7.60
N PHE A 240 -0.28 -13.76 -7.18
CA PHE A 240 -0.95 -14.89 -6.52
C PHE A 240 -0.89 -16.18 -7.36
N PHE A 241 -1.39 -16.14 -8.60
CA PHE A 241 -1.43 -17.34 -9.46
C PHE A 241 -0.02 -17.82 -9.84
N SER A 242 0.91 -16.89 -10.10
CA SER A 242 2.30 -17.24 -10.41
C SER A 242 3.00 -17.92 -9.23
N LEU A 243 2.85 -17.39 -8.01
CA LEU A 243 3.45 -17.98 -6.81
C LEU A 243 2.80 -19.32 -6.50
N ARG A 244 1.47 -19.43 -6.60
CA ARG A 244 0.76 -20.68 -6.40
C ARG A 244 1.27 -21.79 -7.32
N ALA A 245 1.44 -21.51 -8.62
CA ALA A 245 2.00 -22.48 -9.56
C ALA A 245 3.43 -22.91 -9.16
N GLN A 246 4.31 -21.96 -8.87
CA GLN A 246 5.70 -22.25 -8.46
C GLN A 246 5.80 -23.05 -7.15
N LEU A 247 4.88 -22.82 -6.21
CA LEU A 247 4.83 -23.53 -4.93
C LEU A 247 4.39 -24.99 -5.10
N VAL A 248 3.47 -25.26 -6.02
CA VAL A 248 3.05 -26.62 -6.38
C VAL A 248 4.23 -27.40 -6.99
N GLU A 249 5.02 -26.75 -7.85
CA GLU A 249 6.23 -27.35 -8.45
C GLU A 249 7.34 -27.61 -7.42
N SER A 250 7.38 -26.86 -6.31
CA SER A 250 8.44 -26.92 -5.29
C SER A 250 8.27 -28.04 -4.24
N GLY A 251 7.33 -28.97 -4.47
CA GLY A 251 7.06 -30.15 -3.64
C GLY A 251 5.83 -30.02 -2.72
N PRO A 252 5.57 -31.01 -1.85
CA PRO A 252 4.34 -31.09 -1.06
C PRO A 252 4.33 -30.07 0.09
N LEU A 253 3.98 -28.83 -0.22
CA LEU A 253 3.62 -27.81 0.77
C LEU A 253 2.12 -27.89 1.01
N LEU A 254 1.72 -28.09 2.28
CA LEU A 254 0.32 -27.98 2.66
C LEU A 254 -0.08 -26.51 2.58
N THR A 255 -0.57 -26.13 1.40
CA THR A 255 -0.87 -24.76 1.03
C THR A 255 -2.36 -24.51 1.27
N LYS A 256 -2.65 -23.60 2.18
CA LYS A 256 -4.01 -23.12 2.48
C LYS A 256 -4.18 -21.73 1.88
N VAL A 257 -5.37 -21.43 1.35
CA VAL A 257 -5.67 -20.08 0.87
C VAL A 257 -6.57 -19.38 1.89
N LEU A 258 -6.17 -18.22 2.39
CA LEU A 258 -6.99 -17.39 3.26
C LEU A 258 -7.49 -16.19 2.45
N ALA A 259 -8.78 -16.25 2.11
CA ALA A 259 -9.44 -15.18 1.38
C ALA A 259 -9.61 -13.94 2.26
N ALA A 260 -9.17 -12.78 1.79
CA ALA A 260 -9.40 -11.49 2.46
C ALA A 260 -10.70 -10.84 1.97
N GLU A 261 -11.83 -11.53 2.12
CA GLU A 261 -13.16 -11.03 1.73
C GLU A 261 -14.13 -11.00 2.91
N ALA A 262 -14.53 -9.80 3.38
CA ALA A 262 -15.92 -9.44 3.75
C ALA A 262 -16.03 -8.00 4.31
N ALA A 263 -17.21 -7.40 4.16
CA ALA A 263 -17.61 -6.05 4.57
C ALA A 263 -17.36 -5.69 6.05
N HIS A 264 -16.95 -6.65 6.90
CA HIS A 264 -16.73 -6.45 8.33
C HIS A 264 -15.57 -7.29 8.95
N VAL A 265 -14.78 -8.05 8.16
CA VAL A 265 -13.64 -8.85 8.68
C VAL A 265 -12.48 -8.84 7.68
N LEU A 266 -11.26 -8.64 8.18
CA LEU A 266 -10.06 -8.44 7.35
C LEU A 266 -9.52 -9.73 6.68
N LEU A 267 -9.80 -10.91 7.27
CA LEU A 267 -9.39 -12.23 6.77
C LEU A 267 -10.48 -13.27 7.02
N SER A 268 -10.63 -14.25 6.13
CA SER A 268 -11.54 -15.38 6.33
C SER A 268 -11.12 -16.20 7.57
N PRO A 269 -12.06 -16.56 8.46
CA PRO A 269 -11.75 -17.35 9.66
C PRO A 269 -11.33 -18.78 9.35
N HIS A 270 -11.60 -19.27 8.13
CA HIS A 270 -11.28 -20.63 7.70
C HIS A 270 -10.53 -20.64 6.37
N PRO A 271 -9.55 -21.54 6.21
CA PRO A 271 -8.88 -21.72 4.93
C PRO A 271 -9.89 -22.15 3.86
N LYS A 272 -9.77 -21.57 2.68
CA LYS A 272 -10.46 -21.99 1.48
C LYS A 272 -9.75 -23.18 0.85
N GLU A 273 -10.51 -23.92 0.05
CA GLU A 273 -10.03 -25.05 -0.73
C GLU A 273 -8.84 -24.68 -1.62
N THR A 274 -8.01 -25.66 -1.97
CA THR A 274 -6.78 -25.42 -2.73
C THR A 274 -7.02 -24.81 -4.11
N ASP A 275 -8.17 -25.09 -4.72
CA ASP A 275 -8.61 -24.59 -6.02
C ASP A 275 -9.38 -23.27 -5.95
N TRP A 276 -9.58 -22.72 -4.75
CA TRP A 276 -10.35 -21.51 -4.55
C TRP A 276 -9.81 -20.34 -5.40
N ALA A 277 -10.72 -19.73 -6.13
CA ALA A 277 -10.61 -18.44 -6.76
C ALA A 277 -11.78 -17.59 -6.25
N PRO A 278 -11.65 -16.26 -6.17
CA PRO A 278 -12.76 -15.44 -5.74
C PRO A 278 -13.82 -15.51 -6.84
N VAL A 279 -15.09 -15.37 -6.45
CA VAL A 279 -16.13 -15.16 -7.45
C VAL A 279 -15.72 -13.93 -8.26
N PRO A 280 -15.63 -14.01 -9.60
CA PRO A 280 -15.29 -12.86 -10.42
C PRO A 280 -16.30 -11.73 -10.14
N ARG A 281 -15.95 -10.81 -9.25
CA ARG A 281 -16.69 -9.56 -9.11
C ARG A 281 -16.33 -8.78 -10.34
N SER A 282 -17.32 -8.36 -11.12
CA SER A 282 -17.20 -7.63 -12.38
C SER A 282 -16.51 -6.27 -12.20
N ASN A 283 -15.22 -6.30 -11.85
CA ASN A 283 -14.28 -5.20 -11.83
C ASN A 283 -13.06 -5.68 -12.60
N ALA A 284 -13.26 -6.02 -13.88
CA ALA A 284 -12.14 -6.13 -14.79
C ALA A 284 -11.37 -4.80 -14.70
N HIS A 285 -10.14 -4.83 -14.20
CA HIS A 285 -9.25 -3.68 -14.28
C HIS A 285 -8.90 -3.51 -15.76
N ILE A 286 -9.76 -2.81 -16.50
CA ILE A 286 -9.47 -2.45 -17.88
C ILE A 286 -8.35 -1.40 -17.82
N LYS A 287 -7.11 -1.85 -17.96
CA LYS A 287 -5.96 -0.97 -18.04
C LYS A 287 -5.95 -0.37 -19.44
N VAL A 288 -6.69 0.72 -19.61
CA VAL A 288 -6.67 1.49 -20.86
C VAL A 288 -5.58 2.55 -20.77
N SER A 289 -4.50 2.36 -21.52
CA SER A 289 -3.59 3.46 -21.88
C SER A 289 -3.99 3.93 -23.28
N ILE A 290 -4.63 5.09 -23.39
CA ILE A 290 -4.82 5.75 -24.68
C ILE A 290 -3.66 6.70 -24.89
N VAL A 291 -2.90 6.47 -25.96
CA VAL A 291 -2.02 7.47 -26.54
C VAL A 291 -2.58 7.75 -27.92
N ASP A 292 -3.47 8.74 -28.01
CA ASP A 292 -3.88 9.23 -29.32
C ASP A 292 -2.80 10.17 -29.83
N GLN A 293 -2.04 9.68 -30.81
CA GLN A 293 -0.97 10.42 -31.45
C GLN A 293 -1.48 11.64 -32.23
N GLU A 294 -2.67 11.58 -32.82
CA GLU A 294 -3.25 12.66 -33.61
C GLU A 294 -3.79 13.77 -32.70
N ALA A 295 -4.52 13.40 -31.65
CA ALA A 295 -4.96 14.35 -30.62
C ALA A 295 -3.77 15.03 -29.93
N SER A 296 -2.72 14.27 -29.61
CA SER A 296 -1.52 14.82 -28.98
C SER A 296 -0.77 15.77 -29.92
N ARG A 297 -0.63 15.42 -31.20
CA ARG A 297 0.00 16.31 -32.20
C ARG A 297 -0.79 17.60 -32.40
N LEU A 298 -2.12 17.51 -32.43
CA LEU A 298 -2.99 18.67 -32.55
C LEU A 298 -2.92 19.57 -31.31
N ALA A 299 -2.94 18.98 -30.11
CA ALA A 299 -2.76 19.69 -28.85
C ALA A 299 -1.39 20.40 -28.80
N LEU A 300 -0.30 19.72 -29.16
CA LEU A 300 1.02 20.34 -29.28
C LEU A 300 1.05 21.48 -30.29
N THR A 301 0.29 21.38 -31.39
CA THR A 301 0.17 22.46 -32.37
C THR A 301 -0.47 23.70 -31.73
N PHE A 302 -1.59 23.54 -31.01
CA PHE A 302 -2.19 24.65 -30.26
C PHE A 302 -1.25 25.20 -29.18
N GLN A 303 -0.46 24.34 -28.52
CA GLN A 303 0.54 24.78 -27.54
C GLN A 303 1.65 25.64 -28.16
N HIS A 304 2.17 25.27 -29.32
CA HIS A 304 3.16 26.08 -30.01
C HIS A 304 2.58 27.41 -30.52
N LEU A 305 1.32 27.40 -30.94
CA LEU A 305 0.60 28.62 -31.32
C LEU A 305 0.38 29.53 -30.11
N MET A 306 0.05 28.98 -28.93
CA MET A 306 -0.04 29.73 -27.66
C MET A 306 1.27 30.43 -27.32
N ALA A 307 2.40 29.70 -27.41
CA ALA A 307 3.72 30.26 -27.11
C ALA A 307 4.10 31.43 -28.04
N SER A 308 3.49 31.48 -29.24
CA SER A 308 3.70 32.53 -30.24
C SER A 308 2.65 33.66 -30.15
N ALA A 309 1.60 33.50 -29.33
CA ALA A 309 0.45 34.40 -29.26
C ALA A 309 0.57 35.52 -28.21
N GLY A 310 1.54 35.43 -27.28
CA GLY A 310 1.80 36.47 -26.27
C GLY A 310 1.81 35.96 -24.83
N ASN A 311 1.45 36.84 -23.88
CA ASN A 311 1.45 36.57 -22.43
C ASN A 311 0.25 35.71 -22.01
N GLU A 312 0.37 34.95 -20.92
CA GLU A 312 -0.66 34.01 -20.43
C GLU A 312 -2.00 34.66 -20.07
N GLU A 313 -2.00 35.97 -19.83
CA GLU A 313 -3.20 36.76 -19.54
C GLU A 313 -3.94 37.25 -20.79
N SER A 314 -3.34 37.13 -21.97
CA SER A 314 -3.91 37.66 -23.21
C SER A 314 -5.15 36.86 -23.65
N PRO A 315 -6.17 37.53 -24.23
CA PRO A 315 -7.37 36.84 -24.68
C PRO A 315 -7.06 35.78 -25.76
N GLU A 316 -6.07 36.03 -26.61
CA GLU A 316 -5.62 35.11 -27.66
C GLU A 316 -5.01 33.84 -27.08
N TYR A 317 -4.16 33.99 -26.07
CA TYR A 317 -3.58 32.88 -25.34
C TYR A 317 -4.68 32.01 -24.71
N ARG A 318 -5.67 32.64 -24.07
CA ARG A 318 -6.78 31.93 -23.41
C ARG A 318 -7.64 31.13 -24.38
N VAL A 319 -7.94 31.67 -25.56
CA VAL A 319 -8.74 30.97 -26.57
C VAL A 319 -7.98 29.75 -27.13
N LEU A 320 -6.68 29.89 -27.41
CA LEU A 320 -5.84 28.78 -27.84
C LEU A 320 -5.65 27.73 -26.73
N LEU A 321 -5.58 28.14 -25.47
CA LEU A 321 -5.53 27.25 -24.30
C LEU A 321 -6.82 26.45 -24.16
N GLN A 322 -7.97 27.07 -24.38
CA GLN A 322 -9.26 26.38 -24.36
C GLN A 322 -9.32 25.31 -25.46
N ALA A 323 -8.84 25.60 -26.67
CA ALA A 323 -8.76 24.62 -27.75
C ALA A 323 -7.82 23.46 -27.42
N PHE A 324 -6.63 23.75 -26.86
CA PHE A 324 -5.69 22.75 -26.37
C PHE A 324 -6.32 21.81 -25.33
N LEU A 325 -6.91 22.37 -24.27
CA LEU A 325 -7.54 21.61 -23.20
C LEU A 325 -8.75 20.82 -23.69
N TYR A 326 -9.49 21.36 -24.65
CA TYR A 326 -10.66 20.70 -25.23
C TYR A 326 -10.28 19.42 -25.98
N VAL A 327 -9.31 19.48 -26.90
CA VAL A 327 -8.85 18.31 -27.68
C VAL A 327 -8.33 17.20 -26.77
N LEU A 328 -7.54 17.55 -25.75
CA LEU A 328 -7.02 16.56 -24.79
C LEU A 328 -8.13 15.95 -23.94
N ARG A 329 -9.09 16.75 -23.48
CA ARG A 329 -10.20 16.24 -22.69
C ARG A 329 -11.08 15.32 -23.52
N LEU A 330 -11.47 15.73 -24.72
CA LEU A 330 -12.36 14.96 -25.59
C LEU A 330 -11.75 13.61 -25.97
N SER A 331 -10.46 13.55 -26.31
CA SER A 331 -9.79 12.28 -26.62
C SER A 331 -9.77 11.26 -25.46
N ASN A 332 -9.93 11.74 -24.23
CA ASN A 332 -9.98 10.95 -23.00
C ASN A 332 -11.41 10.76 -22.45
N MET A 333 -12.46 11.06 -23.20
CA MET A 333 -13.84 10.83 -22.75
C MET A 333 -14.28 9.40 -23.04
N PRO A 334 -14.98 8.70 -22.13
CA PRO A 334 -15.48 7.34 -22.36
C PRO A 334 -16.81 7.29 -23.14
N ALA A 335 -17.04 8.21 -24.07
CA ALA A 335 -18.26 8.33 -24.88
C ALA A 335 -17.95 8.93 -26.26
N GLY A 336 -18.90 8.85 -27.21
CA GLY A 336 -18.81 9.57 -28.48
C GLY A 336 -19.08 11.07 -28.33
N TYR A 337 -18.68 11.88 -29.32
CA TYR A 337 -18.98 13.32 -29.29
C TYR A 337 -20.49 13.62 -29.39
N THR A 338 -21.25 12.79 -30.12
CA THR A 338 -22.73 12.87 -30.16
C THR A 338 -23.35 12.70 -28.77
N ASP A 339 -22.96 11.66 -28.03
CA ASP A 339 -23.47 11.38 -26.68
C ASP A 339 -23.28 12.57 -25.73
N LEU A 340 -22.13 13.24 -25.83
CA LEU A 340 -21.78 14.40 -25.00
C LEU A 340 -22.62 15.64 -25.33
N THR A 341 -22.92 15.86 -26.61
CA THR A 341 -23.71 17.00 -27.06
C THR A 341 -25.20 16.78 -26.86
N MET A 342 -25.70 15.55 -27.02
CA MET A 342 -27.09 15.16 -26.72
C MET A 342 -27.41 15.25 -25.22
N ALA A 343 -26.55 14.70 -24.35
CA ALA A 343 -26.75 14.79 -22.90
C ALA A 343 -26.75 16.24 -22.39
N SER A 344 -26.02 17.13 -23.08
CA SER A 344 -26.08 18.57 -22.77
C SER A 344 -27.40 19.19 -23.21
N ALA A 345 -27.96 18.80 -24.36
CA ALA A 345 -29.23 19.30 -24.89
C ALA A 345 -30.45 18.99 -24.00
N ASP A 346 -30.44 17.87 -23.29
CA ASP A 346 -31.54 17.43 -22.41
C ASP A 346 -31.52 18.08 -21.01
N SER A 347 -30.44 18.77 -20.64
CA SER A 347 -30.33 19.41 -19.32
C SER A 347 -30.99 20.80 -19.31
N THR A 348 -32.14 20.93 -18.66
CA THR A 348 -32.86 22.21 -18.47
C THR A 348 -32.16 23.20 -17.52
N GLY A 349 -30.85 23.03 -17.28
CA GLY A 349 -30.04 23.82 -16.36
C GLY A 349 -29.07 24.76 -17.09
N GLN A 350 -29.18 26.05 -16.79
CA GLN A 350 -28.37 27.19 -17.26
C GLN A 350 -26.95 26.88 -17.81
N GLY A 351 -26.78 27.06 -19.12
CA GLY A 351 -25.70 27.78 -19.83
C GLY A 351 -24.22 27.33 -19.71
N TYR A 352 -23.75 26.87 -18.56
CA TYR A 352 -22.30 26.69 -18.30
C TYR A 352 -21.76 25.31 -18.73
N CYS A 353 -22.58 24.26 -18.64
CA CYS A 353 -22.18 22.91 -19.08
C CYS A 353 -22.24 22.74 -20.60
N HIS A 354 -23.09 23.50 -21.29
CA HIS A 354 -23.22 23.47 -22.76
C HIS A 354 -21.96 23.96 -23.48
N THR A 355 -21.29 24.98 -22.95
CA THR A 355 -20.10 25.58 -23.57
C THR A 355 -18.84 24.75 -23.38
N LEU A 356 -18.76 23.95 -22.32
CA LEU A 356 -17.57 23.17 -21.99
C LEU A 356 -17.41 21.89 -22.83
N ASN A 357 -18.53 21.29 -23.28
CA ASN A 357 -18.53 19.99 -23.95
C ASN A 357 -18.70 20.10 -25.47
N ALA A 358 -19.02 21.28 -25.98
CA ALA A 358 -19.22 21.52 -27.40
C ALA A 358 -17.99 22.20 -28.02
N TRP A 359 -17.59 21.73 -29.21
CA TRP A 359 -16.54 22.37 -30.01
C TRP A 359 -16.94 23.72 -30.64
N PRO A 360 -18.19 23.91 -31.15
CA PRO A 360 -18.57 25.14 -31.84
C PRO A 360 -18.30 26.45 -31.07
N PRO A 361 -18.55 26.57 -29.75
CA PRO A 361 -18.22 27.79 -29.01
C PRO A 361 -16.73 28.14 -29.02
N ILE A 362 -15.85 27.13 -28.92
CA ILE A 362 -14.39 27.31 -28.93
C ILE A 362 -13.91 27.68 -30.34
N LYS A 363 -14.47 27.02 -31.35
CA LYS A 363 -14.20 27.33 -32.76
C LYS A 363 -14.61 28.76 -33.11
N LEU A 364 -15.79 29.20 -32.68
CA LEU A 364 -16.27 30.57 -32.90
C LEU A 364 -15.34 31.58 -32.23
N ALA A 365 -14.93 31.34 -30.97
CA ALA A 365 -13.96 32.22 -30.29
C ALA A 365 -12.61 32.32 -31.03
N LEU A 366 -12.11 31.22 -31.62
CA LEU A 366 -10.90 31.24 -32.45
C LEU A 366 -11.11 32.04 -33.75
N LEU A 367 -12.25 31.89 -34.41
CA LEU A 367 -12.57 32.62 -35.64
C LEU A 367 -12.78 34.12 -35.38
N ASP A 368 -13.43 34.47 -34.28
CA ASP A 368 -13.63 35.86 -33.85
C ASP A 368 -12.29 36.53 -33.53
N ALA A 369 -11.38 35.82 -32.87
CA ALA A 369 -10.02 36.29 -32.63
C ALA A 369 -9.25 36.52 -33.95
N LEU A 370 -9.42 35.65 -34.97
CA LEU A 370 -8.82 35.86 -36.29
C LEU A 370 -9.47 37.04 -37.04
N ALA A 371 -10.78 37.21 -36.91
CA ALA A 371 -11.55 38.26 -37.59
C ALA A 371 -11.28 39.66 -37.04
N SER A 372 -10.98 39.78 -35.74
CA SER A 372 -10.57 41.04 -35.11
C SER A 372 -9.14 41.48 -35.47
N GLY A 373 -8.43 40.70 -36.29
CA GLY A 373 -7.04 40.95 -36.69
C GLY A 373 -6.01 40.51 -35.65
N MET A 374 -6.46 39.95 -34.52
CA MET A 374 -5.58 39.32 -33.53
C MET A 374 -5.03 38.02 -34.15
N LEU A 375 -3.75 37.70 -33.92
CA LEU A 375 -3.08 36.52 -34.49
C LEU A 375 -2.94 36.50 -36.04
N SER A 376 -3.00 37.65 -36.70
CA SER A 376 -2.90 37.76 -38.18
C SER A 376 -1.66 37.06 -38.77
N LEU A 377 -0.52 37.10 -38.08
CA LEU A 377 0.73 36.42 -38.47
C LEU A 377 0.64 34.88 -38.38
N LEU A 378 -0.27 34.35 -37.55
CA LEU A 378 -0.45 32.92 -37.31
C LEU A 378 -1.74 32.37 -37.96
N ARG A 379 -2.44 33.21 -38.73
CA ARG A 379 -3.77 32.91 -39.29
C ARG A 379 -3.82 31.59 -40.06
N ALA A 380 -2.90 31.38 -41.00
CA ALA A 380 -2.87 30.17 -41.81
C ALA A 380 -2.69 28.91 -40.94
N SER A 381 -1.84 28.98 -39.92
CA SER A 381 -1.56 27.87 -39.00
C SER A 381 -2.76 27.57 -38.09
N ILE A 382 -3.46 28.61 -37.60
CA ILE A 382 -4.66 28.46 -36.77
C ILE A 382 -5.81 27.89 -37.60
N GLU A 383 -6.06 28.41 -38.80
CA GLU A 383 -7.09 27.88 -39.70
C GLU A 383 -6.84 26.41 -40.06
N GLN A 384 -5.57 26.02 -40.26
CA GLN A 384 -5.20 24.63 -40.48
C GLN A 384 -5.42 23.76 -39.24
N ALA A 385 -5.08 24.26 -38.04
CA ALA A 385 -5.31 23.55 -36.78
C ALA A 385 -6.81 23.37 -36.50
N VAL A 386 -7.64 24.38 -36.76
CA VAL A 386 -9.11 24.31 -36.63
C VAL A 386 -9.70 23.28 -37.59
N LYS A 387 -9.28 23.27 -38.87
CA LYS A 387 -9.73 22.26 -39.84
C LYS A 387 -9.35 20.84 -39.42
N ARG A 388 -8.16 20.65 -38.85
CA ARG A 388 -7.73 19.36 -38.29
C ARG A 388 -8.56 18.97 -37.07
N ALA A 389 -8.89 19.93 -36.20
CA ALA A 389 -9.76 19.70 -35.05
C ALA A 389 -11.17 19.29 -35.48
N ASP A 390 -11.77 19.97 -36.47
CA ASP A 390 -13.09 19.62 -37.01
C ASP A 390 -13.11 18.17 -37.50
N LYS A 391 -12.14 17.79 -38.34
CA LYS A 391 -12.04 16.43 -38.86
C LYS A 391 -11.86 15.40 -37.75
N LEU A 392 -10.99 15.69 -36.78
CA LEU A 392 -10.72 14.77 -35.67
C LEU A 392 -11.95 14.56 -34.78
N ILE A 393 -12.76 15.61 -34.58
CA ILE A 393 -14.00 15.55 -33.80
C ILE A 393 -15.09 14.80 -34.57
N GLU A 394 -15.18 14.98 -35.88
CA GLU A 394 -16.04 14.17 -36.76
C GLU A 394 -15.65 12.68 -36.70
N ASP A 395 -14.35 12.36 -36.71
CA ASP A 395 -13.87 10.98 -36.56
C ASP A 395 -14.23 10.38 -35.19
N TRP A 396 -14.47 11.22 -34.16
CA TRP A 396 -14.88 10.81 -32.82
C TRP A 396 -16.39 10.89 -32.56
N ASN A 397 -17.19 11.10 -33.61
CA ASN A 397 -18.63 11.33 -33.49
C ASN A 397 -19.34 10.18 -32.77
N ASP A 398 -19.02 8.94 -33.17
CA ASP A 398 -19.60 7.72 -32.61
C ASP A 398 -18.79 7.17 -31.41
N ALA A 399 -17.47 7.32 -31.43
CA ALA A 399 -16.61 6.88 -30.35
C ALA A 399 -15.27 7.62 -30.36
N THR A 400 -14.91 8.25 -29.25
CA THR A 400 -13.55 8.74 -29.03
C THR A 400 -12.55 7.57 -28.98
N PRO A 401 -11.24 7.82 -29.09
CA PRO A 401 -10.21 6.79 -28.97
C PRO A 401 -10.31 6.02 -27.65
N MET A 402 -10.67 6.71 -26.55
CA MET A 402 -10.93 6.09 -25.26
C MET A 402 -12.15 5.18 -25.29
N ALA A 403 -13.29 5.65 -25.81
CA ALA A 403 -14.50 4.85 -25.93
C ALA A 403 -14.28 3.62 -26.82
N ALA A 404 -13.63 3.79 -27.96
CA ALA A 404 -13.29 2.71 -28.90
C ALA A 404 -12.38 1.67 -28.24
N ARG A 405 -11.37 2.11 -27.48
CA ARG A 405 -10.46 1.19 -26.78
C ARG A 405 -11.15 0.48 -25.62
N LEU A 406 -11.97 1.17 -24.83
CA LEU A 406 -12.80 0.56 -23.79
C LEU A 406 -13.72 -0.51 -24.38
N LEU A 407 -14.36 -0.23 -25.53
CA LEU A 407 -15.24 -1.17 -26.22
C LEU A 407 -14.46 -2.37 -26.79
N ALA A 408 -13.26 -2.15 -27.31
CA ALA A 408 -12.38 -3.23 -27.76
C ALA A 408 -11.94 -4.12 -26.59
N GLU A 409 -11.51 -3.54 -25.48
CA GLU A 409 -11.15 -4.29 -24.28
C GLU A 409 -12.35 -5.02 -23.67
N LYS A 410 -13.54 -4.40 -23.68
CA LYS A 410 -14.79 -5.07 -23.32
C LYS A 410 -15.03 -6.29 -24.19
N LYS A 411 -14.94 -6.16 -25.52
CA LYS A 411 -15.10 -7.29 -26.46
C LYS A 411 -14.06 -8.39 -26.22
N ILE A 412 -12.81 -8.03 -25.90
CA ILE A 412 -11.75 -8.99 -25.55
C ILE A 412 -12.10 -9.70 -24.24
N SER A 413 -12.60 -8.95 -23.24
CA SER A 413 -13.05 -9.49 -21.96
C SER A 413 -14.23 -10.42 -22.14
N ASP A 414 -15.25 -10.02 -22.91
CA ASP A 414 -16.45 -10.82 -23.20
C ASP A 414 -16.09 -12.12 -23.95
N ARG A 415 -15.12 -12.07 -24.87
CA ARG A 415 -14.58 -13.27 -25.56
C ARG A 415 -13.79 -14.20 -24.63
N ARG A 416 -13.11 -13.64 -23.63
CA ARG A 416 -12.42 -14.41 -22.57
C ARG A 416 -13.39 -14.95 -21.52
N MET A 417 -14.60 -14.38 -21.45
CA MET A 417 -15.62 -14.66 -20.45
C MET A 417 -16.92 -15.19 -21.08
N SER A 418 -16.85 -16.07 -22.09
CA SER A 418 -18.05 -16.73 -22.66
C SER A 418 -18.70 -17.76 -21.72
N ALA A 419 -18.89 -17.38 -20.46
CA ALA A 419 -19.98 -17.75 -19.57
C ALA A 419 -20.15 -16.58 -18.59
N VAL A 420 -21.37 -16.04 -18.50
CA VAL A 420 -21.85 -14.99 -17.57
C VAL A 420 -21.91 -13.56 -18.14
N SER A 421 -23.15 -13.04 -18.10
CA SER A 421 -23.60 -11.72 -18.53
C SER A 421 -22.88 -10.58 -17.79
N CYS A 422 -22.44 -9.57 -18.55
CA CYS A 422 -21.68 -8.42 -18.05
C CYS A 422 -22.61 -7.19 -17.92
N CYS A 423 -22.86 -6.73 -16.69
CA CYS A 423 -23.41 -5.40 -16.41
C CYS A 423 -22.26 -4.42 -16.17
N ILE A 424 -22.16 -3.38 -17.01
CA ILE A 424 -21.27 -2.25 -16.79
C ILE A 424 -22.01 -1.20 -15.97
N THR A 425 -21.62 -1.01 -14.72
CA THR A 425 -21.97 0.19 -13.94
C THR A 425 -20.81 1.18 -14.03
N LEU A 426 -21.02 2.27 -14.77
CA LEU A 426 -20.16 3.45 -14.71
C LEU A 426 -20.59 4.27 -13.49
N SER A 427 -19.77 4.26 -12.44
CA SER A 427 -19.97 5.15 -11.29
C SER A 427 -19.59 6.58 -11.70
N ALA A 428 -20.57 7.34 -12.19
CA ALA A 428 -20.46 8.79 -12.24
C ALA A 428 -20.31 9.33 -10.81
N LEU A 429 -19.36 10.24 -10.62
CA LEU A 429 -19.18 11.04 -9.41
C LEU A 429 -20.54 11.55 -8.91
N HIS A 430 -21.03 11.00 -7.80
CA HIS A 430 -22.20 11.53 -7.11
C HIS A 430 -21.78 12.77 -6.32
N PHE A 431 -21.89 13.93 -6.98
CA PHE A 431 -22.09 15.22 -6.34
C PHE A 431 -23.60 15.47 -6.30
N SER A 432 -24.23 15.35 -5.12
CA SER A 432 -25.45 16.10 -4.76
C SER A 432 -25.70 15.90 -3.26
N ARG A 433 -25.45 16.89 -2.42
CA ARG A 433 -26.39 17.94 -1.95
C ARG A 433 -27.68 17.41 -1.31
N LYS A 434 -27.87 17.87 -0.07
CA LYS A 434 -28.99 17.61 0.83
C LYS A 434 -30.34 18.17 0.32
N SER A 435 -31.39 17.46 0.76
CA SER A 435 -32.66 17.92 1.38
C SER A 435 -33.89 18.33 0.54
N PHE A 436 -35.04 17.95 1.15
CA PHE A 436 -36.47 18.24 0.92
C PHE A 436 -37.11 17.42 -0.22
N THR A 437 -38.13 16.59 0.00
CA THR A 437 -39.23 16.56 1.01
C THR A 437 -39.47 15.19 1.63
#